data_AF-A0A961Q6K7-F1
#
_entry.id   AF-A0A961Q6K7-F1
#
_cell.length_a   1.000
_cell.length_b   1.000
_cell.length_c   1.000
_cell.angle_alpha   90.00
_cell.angle_beta   90.00
_cell.angle_gamma   90.00
#
_symmetry.space_group_name_H-M   'P 1'
#
loop_
_entity.id
_entity.type
_entity.pdbx_description
1 polymer ?
#
loop_
_entity_poly.entity_id
_entity_poly.type
_entity_poly.pdbx_seq_one_letter_code
_entity_poly.pdbx_strand_id
1 'polypeptide(L)' 'PLMAEIGAPVIFDATHSVQQPGGQGGSTGGERRFVETLARAAVAVGVAGV' A
#
# COMPACT_ATOMS: atom_id res chain seq x y z
N PRO A 1 -12.63 0.04 -9.90
CA PRO A 1 -11.71 -0.79 -9.07
C PRO A 1 -12.48 -1.97 -8.45
N LEU A 2 -11.99 -3.20 -8.63
CA LEU A 2 -12.71 -4.43 -8.24
C LEU A 2 -13.23 -4.40 -6.79
N MET A 3 -12.40 -3.99 -5.84
CA MET A 3 -12.79 -3.97 -4.41
C MET A 3 -13.90 -2.96 -4.10
N ALA A 4 -14.03 -1.88 -4.88
CA ALA A 4 -15.06 -0.87 -4.65
C ALA A 4 -16.47 -1.39 -5.00
N GLU A 5 -16.57 -2.42 -5.85
CA GLU A 5 -17.85 -3.05 -6.24
C GLU A 5 -18.54 -3.76 -5.06
N ILE A 6 -17.79 -4.06 -4.00
CA ILE A 6 -18.29 -4.67 -2.76
C ILE A 6 -19.11 -3.65 -1.93
N GLY A 7 -19.01 -2.35 -2.25
CA GLY A 7 -19.73 -1.28 -1.54
C GLY A 7 -19.10 -0.86 -0.20
N ALA A 8 -17.87 -1.32 0.08
CA ALA A 8 -17.10 -0.94 1.26
C ALA A 8 -16.00 0.09 0.92
N PRO A 9 -15.56 0.93 1.89
CA PRO A 9 -14.43 1.82 1.70
C PRO A 9 -13.15 1.04 1.38
N VAL A 10 -12.43 1.45 0.34
CA VAL A 10 -11.13 0.86 -0.01
C VAL A 10 -10.01 1.66 0.65
N ILE A 11 -9.15 0.99 1.41
CA ILE A 11 -7.97 1.56 2.08
C ILE A 11 -6.71 1.01 1.44
N PHE A 12 -5.70 1.85 1.22
CA PHE A 12 -4.40 1.42 0.73
C PHE A 12 -3.32 1.56 1.81
N ASP A 13 -2.91 0.44 2.41
CA ASP A 13 -1.77 0.44 3.35
C ASP A 13 -0.45 0.61 2.59
N ALA A 14 0.01 1.86 2.48
CA ALA A 14 1.22 2.20 1.74
C ALA A 14 2.50 1.64 2.38
N THR A 15 2.51 1.40 3.68
CA THR A 15 3.72 1.00 4.41
C THR A 15 3.98 -0.50 4.34
N HIS A 16 2.93 -1.32 4.46
CA HIS A 16 3.05 -2.76 4.28
C HIS A 16 3.20 -3.14 2.81
N SER A 17 2.62 -2.37 1.89
CA SER A 17 2.73 -2.62 0.45
C SER A 17 4.15 -2.52 -0.11
N VAL A 18 5.07 -1.86 0.61
CA VAL A 18 6.50 -1.76 0.23
C VAL A 18 7.40 -2.70 1.04
N GLN A 19 6.82 -3.57 1.86
CA GLN A 19 7.59 -4.55 2.61
C GLN A 19 8.19 -5.60 1.68
N GLN A 20 9.35 -6.09 2.08
CA GLN A 20 10.02 -7.24 1.48
C GLN A 20 10.07 -8.34 2.55
N PRO A 21 9.06 -9.24 2.61
CA PRO A 21 9.02 -10.31 3.59
C PRO A 21 10.29 -11.17 3.52
N GLY A 22 10.94 -11.39 4.68
CA GLY A 22 12.22 -12.09 4.74
C GLY A 22 13.42 -11.32 4.16
N GLY A 23 13.25 -10.07 3.72
CA GLY A 23 14.25 -9.25 3.05
C GLY A 23 15.48 -8.87 3.90
N GLN A 24 15.49 -9.21 5.18
CA GLN A 24 16.62 -8.99 6.10
C GLN A 24 17.11 -10.29 6.77
N GLY A 25 16.97 -11.44 6.11
CA GLY A 25 17.57 -12.70 6.57
C GLY A 25 16.94 -13.28 7.85
N GLY A 26 15.69 -12.93 8.14
CA GLY A 26 14.95 -13.40 9.32
C GLY A 26 13.87 -12.41 9.79
N SER A 27 13.97 -11.15 9.35
CA SER A 27 12.95 -10.12 9.53
C SER A 27 12.47 -9.56 8.20
N THR A 28 11.32 -8.89 8.23
CA THR A 28 10.78 -8.15 7.09
C THR A 28 11.56 -6.86 6.88
N GLY A 29 12.06 -6.66 5.66
CA GLY A 29 12.63 -5.39 5.20
C GLY A 29 11.58 -4.55 4.46
N GLY A 30 12.03 -3.52 3.76
CA GLY A 30 11.15 -2.75 2.88
C GLY A 30 11.80 -1.51 2.31
N GLU A 31 11.25 -1.03 1.20
CA GLU A 31 11.75 0.13 0.47
C GLU A 31 10.94 1.38 0.84
N ARG A 32 11.18 1.92 2.04
CA ARG A 32 10.40 3.07 2.57
C ARG A 32 10.38 4.27 1.61
N ARG A 33 11.40 4.44 0.77
CA ARG A 33 11.46 5.49 -0.25
C ARG A 33 10.29 5.47 -1.25
N PHE A 34 9.59 4.34 -1.41
CA PHE A 34 8.43 4.23 -2.30
C PHE A 34 7.09 4.57 -1.64
N VAL A 35 7.04 4.73 -0.30
CA VAL A 35 5.78 4.97 0.43
C VAL A 35 5.07 6.22 -0.08
N GLU A 36 5.78 7.33 -0.23
CA GLU A 36 5.17 8.58 -0.69
C GLU A 36 4.59 8.45 -2.11
N THR A 37 5.35 7.89 -3.04
CA THR A 37 4.93 7.73 -4.43
C THR A 37 3.70 6.84 -4.54
N LEU A 38 3.68 5.70 -3.84
CA LEU A 38 2.55 4.79 -3.88
C LEU A 38 1.32 5.34 -3.15
N ALA A 39 1.50 6.05 -2.03
CA ALA A 39 0.42 6.76 -1.36
C ALA A 39 -0.25 7.79 -2.28
N ARG A 40 0.54 8.61 -2.98
CA ARG A 40 0.04 9.58 -3.97
C ARG A 40 -0.69 8.89 -5.12
N ALA A 41 -0.17 7.77 -5.61
CA ALA A 41 -0.82 6.98 -6.66
C ALA A 41 -2.17 6.43 -6.18
N ALA A 42 -2.26 5.91 -4.96
CA ALA A 42 -3.50 5.40 -4.39
C ALA A 42 -4.56 6.50 -4.26
N VAL A 43 -4.18 7.69 -3.79
CA VAL A 43 -5.08 8.87 -3.75
C VAL A 43 -5.56 9.23 -5.15
N ALA A 44 -4.68 9.23 -6.16
CA ALA A 44 -5.06 9.52 -7.55
C ALA A 44 -6.01 8.47 -8.15
N VAL A 45 -5.89 7.20 -7.74
CA VAL A 45 -6.82 6.12 -8.12
C VAL A 45 -8.20 6.26 -7.44
N GLY A 46 -8.28 7.01 -6.33
CA GLY A 46 -9.54 7.28 -5.63
C GLY A 46 -9.85 6.30 -4.51
N VAL A 47 -8.85 5.90 -3.71
CA VAL A 47 -9.09 5.17 -2.45
C VAL A 47 -9.72 6.06 -1.39
N ALA A 48 -10.43 5.48 -0.44
CA ALA A 48 -11.08 6.21 0.66
C ALA A 48 -10.08 6.65 1.75
N GLY A 49 -8.91 5.99 1.83
CA GLY A 49 -7.85 6.32 2.77
C GLY A 49 -6.54 5.62 2.45
N VAL A 50 -5.46 6.11 3.07
CA VAL A 50 -4.09 5.58 3.02
C VAL A 50 -3.61 5.33 4.44
#